data_AF-A0A813HAM4-F1
#
_entry.id   AF-A0A813HAM4-F1
#
_cell.length_a   1.000
_cell.length_b   1.000
_cell.length_c   1.000
_cell.angle_alpha   90.00
_cell.angle_beta   90.00
_cell.angle_gamma   90.00
#
_symmetry.space_group_name_H-M   'P 1'
#
loop_
_entity.id
_entity.type
_entity.pdbx_description
1 polymer ?
#
loop_
_entity_poly.entity_id
_entity_poly.type
_entity_poly.pdbx_seq_one_letter_code
_entity_poly.pdbx_strand_id
1 'polypeptide(L)'
;MFTLVFGVMSFKLHYAQPTLCYLILAACLVAVMCVAFTALGNRTRLFSSASEREPSWLIFIAACLFFALISGFTFGQENYTAYSERFYNLQNLNNYTNVYPNLMLGQQLIDAGVVQFAEGTRLEVGKSMGFKNSKVFCVAPIVFGDKTPLSYDFWAVGEDCCSGSQADYHCGAYNNPLADGAIRLMASEDRSFYRLAVQQAEATYNIKAAHPLFFTWSVQPSATIKGWETTAQGQYVVCMMSFLVFQIFLVALATVVFSKIGYY
;
A
#
# COMPACT_ATOMS: atom_id res chain seq x y z
N MET A 1 -22.90 5.82 1.01
CA MET A 1 -22.24 5.52 -0.27
C MET A 1 -20.72 5.66 -0.18
N PHE A 2 -20.20 6.79 0.29
CA PHE A 2 -18.77 7.00 0.54
C PHE A 2 -18.11 5.84 1.32
N THR A 3 -18.62 5.53 2.51
CA THR A 3 -18.08 4.47 3.39
C THR A 3 -18.08 3.09 2.74
N LEU A 4 -19.14 2.77 1.99
CA LEU A 4 -19.26 1.51 1.26
C LEU A 4 -18.20 1.41 0.16
N VAL A 5 -18.13 2.41 -0.73
CA VAL A 5 -17.16 2.41 -1.84
C VAL A 5 -15.74 2.41 -1.31
N PHE A 6 -15.46 3.23 -0.30
CA PHE A 6 -14.15 3.30 0.32
C PHE A 6 -13.75 1.96 0.97
N GLY A 7 -14.62 1.35 1.79
CA GLY A 7 -14.33 0.07 2.43
C GLY A 7 -14.13 -1.07 1.44
N VAL A 8 -14.97 -1.12 0.39
CA VAL A 8 -14.88 -2.15 -0.68
C VAL A 8 -13.57 -2.02 -1.46
N MET A 9 -13.16 -0.80 -1.81
CA MET A 9 -11.92 -0.55 -2.55
C MET A 9 -10.65 -0.67 -1.70
N SER A 10 -10.75 -0.48 -0.39
CA SER A 10 -9.58 -0.39 0.49
C SER A 10 -9.09 -1.72 1.07
N PHE A 11 -9.98 -2.70 1.33
CA PHE A 11 -9.65 -3.86 2.16
C PHE A 11 -9.61 -5.18 1.39
N LYS A 12 -9.61 -6.30 2.11
CA LYS A 12 -9.47 -7.68 1.60
C LYS A 12 -10.35 -8.02 0.39
N LEU A 13 -11.53 -7.40 0.26
CA LEU A 13 -12.41 -7.67 -0.88
C LEU A 13 -11.77 -7.24 -2.21
N HIS A 14 -11.08 -6.09 -2.24
CA HIS A 14 -10.37 -5.62 -3.42
C HIS A 14 -9.20 -6.55 -3.78
N TYR A 15 -8.51 -7.07 -2.77
CA TYR A 15 -7.42 -8.03 -2.94
C TYR A 15 -7.90 -9.39 -3.46
N ALA A 16 -8.94 -9.96 -2.84
CA ALA A 16 -9.39 -11.31 -3.14
C ALA A 16 -10.23 -11.39 -4.44
N GLN A 17 -11.09 -10.40 -4.68
CA GLN A 17 -12.05 -10.41 -5.77
C GLN A 17 -12.22 -8.97 -6.33
N PRO A 18 -11.24 -8.46 -7.09
CA PRO A 18 -11.31 -7.10 -7.65
C PRO A 18 -12.53 -6.92 -8.57
N THR A 19 -12.94 -7.97 -9.29
CA THR A 19 -14.13 -7.96 -10.16
C THR A 19 -15.41 -7.62 -9.41
N LEU A 20 -15.63 -8.20 -8.22
CA LEU A 20 -16.81 -7.87 -7.41
C LEU A 20 -16.79 -6.42 -6.93
N CYS A 21 -15.61 -5.87 -6.62
CA CYS A 21 -15.48 -4.47 -6.21
C CYS A 21 -15.91 -3.51 -7.31
N TYR A 22 -15.46 -3.76 -8.55
CA TYR A 22 -15.87 -2.96 -9.70
C TYR A 22 -17.35 -3.14 -10.05
N LEU A 23 -17.93 -4.33 -9.85
CA LEU A 23 -19.37 -4.54 -10.00
C LEU A 23 -20.18 -3.75 -8.96
N ILE A 24 -19.74 -3.73 -7.71
CA ILE A 24 -20.37 -2.92 -6.64
C ILE A 24 -20.26 -1.42 -6.96
N LEU A 25 -19.10 -0.97 -7.44
CA LEU A 25 -18.89 0.41 -7.88
C LEU A 25 -19.81 0.77 -9.05
N ALA A 26 -19.94 -0.11 -10.05
CA ALA A 26 -20.83 0.07 -11.18
C ALA A 26 -22.30 0.13 -10.73
N ALA A 27 -22.72 -0.74 -9.81
CA ALA A 27 -24.06 -0.71 -9.23
C ALA A 27 -24.33 0.59 -8.46
N CYS A 28 -23.35 1.08 -7.69
CA CYS A 28 -23.45 2.38 -7.02
C CYS A 28 -23.56 3.53 -8.04
N LEU A 29 -22.80 3.48 -9.14
CA LEU A 29 -22.87 4.47 -10.20
C LEU A 29 -24.24 4.47 -10.89
N VAL A 30 -24.80 3.30 -11.20
CA VAL A 30 -26.16 3.17 -11.75
C VAL A 30 -27.19 3.78 -10.79
N ALA A 31 -27.08 3.51 -9.48
CA ALA A 31 -27.97 4.11 -8.49
C ALA A 31 -27.90 5.65 -8.49
N VAL A 32 -26.70 6.23 -8.58
CA VAL A 32 -26.51 7.69 -8.72
C VAL A 32 -27.16 8.21 -10.00
N MET A 33 -26.94 7.53 -11.12
CA MET A 33 -27.49 7.91 -12.41
C MET A 33 -29.03 7.86 -12.41
N CYS A 34 -29.64 6.87 -11.77
CA CYS A 34 -31.09 6.79 -11.59
C CYS A 34 -31.63 7.98 -10.80
N VAL A 35 -30.98 8.34 -9.68
CA VAL A 35 -31.38 9.50 -8.87
C VAL A 35 -31.17 10.82 -9.61
N ALA A 36 -30.08 10.94 -10.39
CA ALA A 36 -29.83 12.10 -11.23
C ALA A 36 -30.87 12.23 -12.35
N PHE A 37 -31.26 11.11 -12.98
CA PHE A 37 -32.26 11.10 -14.04
C PHE A 37 -33.65 11.47 -13.53
N THR A 38 -34.07 10.96 -12.37
CA THR A 38 -35.35 11.36 -11.75
C THR A 38 -35.34 12.84 -11.34
N ALA A 39 -34.22 13.35 -10.82
CA ALA A 39 -34.06 14.76 -10.50
C ALA A 39 -34.18 15.66 -11.75
N LEU A 40 -33.56 15.28 -12.87
CA LEU A 40 -33.63 16.02 -14.13
C LEU A 40 -35.02 15.94 -14.78
N GLY A 41 -35.65 14.77 -14.78
CA GLY A 41 -36.99 14.56 -15.33
C GLY A 41 -38.08 15.33 -14.57
N ASN A 42 -37.95 15.44 -13.25
CA ASN A 42 -38.85 16.26 -12.44
C ASN A 42 -38.64 17.76 -12.71
N ARG A 43 -37.41 18.20 -12.98
CA ARG A 43 -37.10 19.59 -13.34
C ARG A 43 -37.69 19.98 -14.71
N THR A 44 -37.61 19.12 -15.71
CA THR A 44 -38.15 19.41 -17.05
C THR A 44 -39.68 19.40 -17.09
N ARG A 45 -40.33 18.52 -16.31
CA ARG A 45 -41.80 18.50 -16.17
C ARG A 45 -42.35 19.71 -15.42
N LEU A 46 -41.59 20.25 -14.46
CA LEU A 46 -41.97 21.49 -13.76
C LEU A 46 -41.95 22.72 -14.68
N PHE A 47 -41.07 22.75 -15.69
CA PHE A 47 -41.08 23.80 -16.72
C PHE A 47 -42.34 23.76 -17.61
N SER A 48 -43.06 22.63 -17.69
CA SER A 48 -44.31 22.51 -18.45
C SER A 48 -45.59 22.60 -17.62
N SER A 49 -45.53 22.51 -16.29
CA SER A 49 -46.68 22.63 -15.39
C SER A 49 -46.34 23.52 -14.21
N ALA A 50 -46.85 24.75 -14.25
CA ALA A 50 -46.82 25.65 -13.11
C ALA A 50 -47.62 25.05 -11.94
N SER A 51 -47.06 25.14 -10.74
CA SER A 51 -47.64 24.70 -9.46
C SER A 51 -47.39 23.23 -9.09
N GLU A 52 -46.21 22.95 -8.51
CA GLU A 52 -46.07 22.53 -7.09
C GLU A 52 -44.64 22.01 -6.81
N ARG A 53 -43.93 22.73 -5.93
CA ARG A 53 -42.69 22.36 -5.21
C ARG A 53 -41.39 22.09 -6.01
N GLU A 54 -40.35 22.85 -5.66
CA GLU A 54 -39.03 22.82 -6.29
C GLU A 54 -38.26 21.48 -6.05
N PRO A 55 -37.77 20.80 -7.11
CA PRO A 55 -36.95 19.58 -7.01
C PRO A 55 -35.49 19.83 -6.56
N SER A 56 -35.20 20.97 -5.92
CA SER A 56 -33.84 21.40 -5.56
C SER A 56 -33.13 20.42 -4.61
N TRP A 57 -33.88 19.75 -3.73
CA TRP A 57 -33.34 18.74 -2.82
C TRP A 57 -32.88 17.45 -3.52
N LEU A 58 -33.58 16.99 -4.56
CA LEU A 58 -33.19 15.79 -5.32
C LEU A 58 -31.89 16.02 -6.09
N ILE A 59 -31.71 17.22 -6.67
CA ILE A 59 -30.48 17.61 -7.36
C ILE A 59 -29.32 17.68 -6.35
N PHE A 60 -29.55 18.25 -5.17
CA PHE A 60 -28.56 18.28 -4.09
C PHE A 60 -28.16 16.88 -3.64
N ILE A 61 -29.11 15.98 -3.39
CA ILE A 61 -28.82 14.57 -3.05
C ILE A 61 -28.02 13.91 -4.16
N ALA A 62 -28.41 14.06 -5.44
CA ALA A 62 -27.69 13.48 -6.56
C ALA A 62 -26.23 13.97 -6.62
N ALA A 63 -26.00 15.27 -6.42
CA ALA A 63 -24.66 15.85 -6.37
C ALA A 63 -23.83 15.33 -5.19
N CYS A 64 -24.40 15.26 -3.98
CA CYS A 64 -23.73 14.71 -2.80
C CYS A 64 -23.38 13.23 -2.99
N LEU A 65 -24.28 12.44 -3.58
CA LEU A 65 -24.06 11.03 -3.88
C LEU A 65 -22.93 10.86 -4.91
N PHE A 66 -22.94 11.65 -5.99
CA PHE A 66 -21.87 11.62 -6.99
C PHE A 66 -20.51 11.99 -6.38
N PHE A 67 -20.46 13.05 -5.58
CA PHE A 67 -19.24 13.44 -4.86
C PHE A 67 -18.77 12.35 -3.90
N ALA A 68 -19.69 11.72 -3.16
CA ALA A 68 -19.40 10.60 -2.26
C ALA A 68 -18.81 9.39 -3.00
N LEU A 69 -19.22 9.14 -4.25
CA LEU A 69 -18.70 8.05 -5.06
C LEU A 69 -17.25 8.31 -5.50
N ILE A 70 -16.98 9.50 -6.05
CA ILE A 70 -15.64 9.87 -6.53
C ILE A 70 -14.64 9.92 -5.38
N SER A 71 -15.01 10.60 -4.28
CA SER A 71 -14.16 10.67 -3.10
C SER A 71 -13.93 9.28 -2.49
N GLY A 72 -14.96 8.44 -2.38
CA GLY A 72 -14.82 7.09 -1.86
C GLY A 72 -13.89 6.21 -2.72
N PHE A 73 -13.96 6.34 -4.05
CA PHE A 73 -13.10 5.61 -4.98
C PHE A 73 -11.64 6.05 -4.87
N THR A 74 -11.39 7.36 -4.94
CA THR A 74 -10.03 7.93 -4.90
C THR A 74 -9.34 7.61 -3.58
N PHE A 75 -9.95 7.93 -2.43
CA PHE A 75 -9.37 7.61 -1.13
C PHE A 75 -9.23 6.10 -0.89
N GLY A 76 -10.14 5.28 -1.42
CA GLY A 76 -10.03 3.83 -1.35
C GLY A 76 -8.86 3.26 -2.13
N GLN A 77 -8.65 3.74 -3.35
CA GLN A 77 -7.53 3.33 -4.17
C GLN A 77 -6.19 3.71 -3.54
N GLU A 78 -6.07 4.95 -3.05
CA GLU A 78 -4.85 5.44 -2.38
C GLU A 78 -4.54 4.63 -1.11
N ASN A 79 -5.55 4.34 -0.26
CA ASN A 79 -5.34 3.55 0.95
C ASN A 79 -4.95 2.09 0.62
N TYR A 80 -5.50 1.55 -0.46
CA TYR A 80 -5.18 0.20 -0.90
C TYR A 80 -3.72 0.08 -1.36
N THR A 81 -3.29 0.92 -2.29
CA THR A 81 -1.94 0.87 -2.87
C THR A 81 -0.86 1.26 -1.86
N ALA A 82 -1.15 2.21 -0.96
CA ALA A 82 -0.20 2.67 0.04
C ALA A 82 0.06 1.63 1.14
N TYR A 83 -0.99 0.97 1.63
CA TYR A 83 -0.89 0.15 2.84
C TYR A 83 -1.43 -1.27 2.69
N SER A 84 -2.68 -1.42 2.20
CA SER A 84 -3.39 -2.69 2.29
C SER A 84 -2.85 -3.74 1.33
N GLU A 85 -2.46 -3.36 0.12
CA GLU A 85 -1.85 -4.24 -0.88
C GLU A 85 -0.58 -4.90 -0.33
N ARG A 86 0.32 -4.09 0.23
CA ARG A 86 1.60 -4.57 0.81
C ARG A 86 1.36 -5.54 1.96
N PHE A 87 0.41 -5.21 2.84
CA PHE A 87 0.03 -6.05 3.96
C PHE A 87 -0.54 -7.41 3.49
N TYR A 88 -1.51 -7.42 2.58
CA TYR A 88 -2.14 -8.66 2.13
C TYR A 88 -1.19 -9.54 1.30
N ASN A 89 -0.32 -8.94 0.48
CA ASN A 89 0.71 -9.69 -0.24
C ASN A 89 1.66 -10.41 0.71
N LEU A 90 2.09 -9.76 1.80
CA LEU A 90 2.97 -10.39 2.79
C LEU A 90 2.24 -11.41 3.67
N GLN A 91 0.95 -11.21 3.94
CA GLN A 91 0.14 -12.15 4.71
C GLN A 91 -0.05 -13.50 4.00
N ASN A 92 -0.03 -13.52 2.65
CA ASN A 92 -0.15 -14.75 1.86
C ASN A 92 1.16 -15.54 1.74
N LEU A 93 2.27 -15.00 2.25
CA LEU A 93 3.55 -15.67 2.27
C LEU A 93 3.84 -16.30 3.65
N ASN A 94 4.76 -17.27 3.66
CA ASN A 94 5.13 -17.98 4.88
C ASN A 94 6.09 -17.16 5.77
N ASN A 95 5.94 -17.33 7.08
CA ASN A 95 6.83 -16.74 8.07
C ASN A 95 7.82 -17.79 8.57
N TYR A 96 9.11 -17.52 8.43
CA TYR A 96 10.18 -18.39 8.89
C TYR A 96 10.92 -17.78 10.06
N THR A 97 11.32 -18.62 11.02
CA THR A 97 12.07 -18.20 12.22
C THR A 97 13.34 -19.02 12.35
N ASN A 98 14.35 -18.47 13.02
CA ASN A 98 15.64 -19.11 13.25
C ASN A 98 16.31 -19.58 11.95
N VAL A 99 16.27 -18.74 10.91
CA VAL A 99 16.90 -19.00 9.61
C VAL A 99 18.40 -18.73 9.69
N TYR A 100 19.21 -19.67 9.19
CA TYR A 100 20.67 -19.58 9.15
C TYR A 100 21.13 -19.33 7.69
N PRO A 101 21.57 -18.11 7.35
CA PRO A 101 22.01 -17.76 5.99
C PRO A 101 23.17 -18.60 5.45
N ASN A 102 23.97 -19.21 6.33
CA ASN A 102 25.12 -20.03 5.97
C ASN A 102 24.76 -21.51 5.69
N LEU A 103 23.58 -21.97 6.11
CA LEU A 103 23.13 -23.36 5.95
C LEU A 103 22.00 -23.49 4.94
N MET A 104 21.12 -22.51 4.88
CA MET A 104 19.95 -22.51 4.00
C MET A 104 20.27 -21.81 2.68
N LEU A 105 19.62 -22.25 1.60
CA LEU A 105 19.71 -21.62 0.28
C LEU A 105 18.47 -20.80 -0.01
N GLY A 106 18.58 -19.79 -0.86
CA GLY A 106 17.45 -18.94 -1.26
C GLY A 106 16.32 -19.75 -1.91
N GLN A 107 16.66 -20.86 -2.58
CA GLN A 107 15.67 -21.75 -3.19
C GLN A 107 14.70 -22.39 -2.17
N GLN A 108 15.14 -22.57 -0.91
CA GLN A 108 14.31 -23.16 0.15
C GLN A 108 13.31 -22.17 0.76
N LEU A 109 13.48 -20.88 0.49
CA LEU A 109 12.71 -19.78 1.11
C LEU A 109 12.07 -18.88 0.03
N ILE A 110 11.74 -19.46 -1.13
CA ILE A 110 11.12 -18.74 -2.26
C ILE A 110 9.72 -18.21 -1.93
N ASP A 111 9.04 -18.77 -0.94
CA ASP A 111 7.71 -18.39 -0.45
C ASP A 111 7.76 -17.64 0.89
N ALA A 112 8.96 -17.31 1.39
CA ALA A 112 9.12 -16.56 2.63
C ALA A 112 8.70 -15.09 2.44
N GLY A 113 7.78 -14.60 3.27
CA GLY A 113 7.38 -13.20 3.32
C GLY A 113 8.07 -12.45 4.44
N VAL A 114 8.14 -13.09 5.60
CA VAL A 114 8.90 -12.61 6.75
C VAL A 114 9.89 -13.68 7.15
N VAL A 115 11.12 -13.25 7.37
CA VAL A 115 12.18 -14.11 7.89
C VAL A 115 12.71 -13.48 9.15
N GLN A 116 12.74 -14.26 10.23
CA GLN A 116 13.53 -13.95 11.41
C GLN A 116 14.76 -14.84 11.40
N PHE A 117 15.92 -14.21 11.27
CA PHE A 117 17.19 -14.89 11.23
C PHE A 117 17.62 -15.33 12.63
N ALA A 118 18.54 -16.30 12.67
CA ALA A 118 19.12 -16.76 13.92
C ALA A 118 19.96 -15.67 14.59
N GLU A 119 20.02 -15.70 15.93
CA GLU A 119 20.81 -14.75 16.72
C GLU A 119 22.31 -14.82 16.35
N GLY A 120 22.93 -13.67 16.11
CA GLY A 120 24.29 -13.58 15.56
C GLY A 120 24.36 -13.40 14.03
N THR A 121 23.21 -13.34 13.36
CA THR A 121 23.12 -12.87 11.97
C THR A 121 23.36 -11.37 11.90
N ARG A 122 24.13 -10.93 10.90
CA ARG A 122 24.46 -9.51 10.68
C ARG A 122 24.59 -9.20 9.19
N LEU A 123 24.52 -7.91 8.88
CA LEU A 123 24.82 -7.40 7.55
C LEU A 123 26.33 -7.32 7.34
N GLU A 124 26.83 -7.91 6.27
CA GLU A 124 28.25 -7.78 5.89
C GLU A 124 28.43 -6.51 5.04
N VAL A 125 28.44 -5.35 5.72
CA VAL A 125 28.52 -4.03 5.06
C VAL A 125 29.76 -3.89 4.17
N GLY A 126 30.88 -4.55 4.52
CA GLY A 126 32.11 -4.54 3.71
C GLY A 126 31.97 -5.16 2.31
N LYS A 127 30.90 -5.93 2.05
CA LYS A 127 30.54 -6.47 0.73
C LYS A 127 29.25 -5.88 0.16
N SER A 128 28.84 -4.72 0.67
CA SER A 128 27.72 -4.00 0.10
C SER A 128 28.09 -3.40 -1.27
N MET A 129 27.07 -3.26 -2.11
CA MET A 129 27.21 -2.69 -3.45
C MET A 129 25.97 -1.87 -3.76
N GLY A 130 26.10 -0.87 -4.63
CA GLY A 130 24.95 -0.10 -5.10
C GLY A 130 24.92 0.06 -6.61
N PHE A 131 23.71 0.06 -7.16
CA PHE A 131 23.46 0.33 -8.57
C PHE A 131 22.67 1.63 -8.72
N LYS A 132 23.15 2.56 -9.55
CA LYS A 132 22.51 3.87 -9.73
C LYS A 132 21.65 3.89 -11.00
N ASN A 133 20.35 4.07 -10.83
CA ASN A 133 19.41 4.34 -11.91
C ASN A 133 18.25 5.23 -11.43
N SER A 134 18.33 6.54 -11.71
CA SER A 134 17.50 7.61 -11.12
C SER A 134 17.65 7.75 -9.60
N LYS A 135 17.49 6.65 -8.86
CA LYS A 135 17.82 6.44 -7.44
C LYS A 135 19.02 5.50 -7.30
N VAL A 136 19.60 5.42 -6.10
CA VAL A 136 20.65 4.45 -5.76
C VAL A 136 20.02 3.22 -5.10
N PHE A 137 20.12 2.07 -5.75
CA PHE A 137 19.67 0.77 -5.24
C PHE A 137 20.80 0.09 -4.49
N CYS A 138 20.68 0.00 -3.17
CA CYS A 138 21.71 -0.51 -2.28
C CYS A 138 21.41 -1.96 -1.88
N VAL A 139 22.44 -2.81 -1.91
CA VAL A 139 22.35 -4.20 -1.46
C VAL A 139 23.49 -4.52 -0.48
N ALA A 140 23.19 -5.29 0.56
CA ALA A 140 24.18 -5.81 1.50
C ALA A 140 23.89 -7.29 1.79
N PRO A 141 24.90 -8.18 1.75
CA PRO A 141 24.69 -9.58 2.05
C PRO A 141 24.40 -9.81 3.53
N ILE A 142 23.52 -10.76 3.83
CA ILE A 142 23.14 -11.17 5.18
C ILE A 142 23.92 -12.46 5.50
N VAL A 143 24.76 -12.43 6.54
CA VAL A 143 25.63 -13.54 6.91
C VAL A 143 25.50 -13.90 8.38
N PHE A 144 25.89 -15.13 8.72
CA PHE A 144 25.88 -15.63 10.09
C PHE A 144 27.30 -15.66 10.68
N GLY A 145 27.59 -14.76 11.62
CA GLY A 145 28.93 -14.60 12.18
C GLY A 145 30.01 -14.35 11.12
N ASP A 146 31.19 -14.95 11.33
CA ASP A 146 32.33 -14.89 10.39
C ASP A 146 32.38 -16.08 9.41
N LYS A 147 31.31 -16.89 9.34
CA LYS A 147 31.29 -18.07 8.47
C LYS A 147 30.93 -17.66 7.05
N THR A 148 31.80 -17.97 6.10
CA THR A 148 31.52 -17.79 4.67
C THR A 148 30.40 -18.74 4.25
N PRO A 149 29.25 -18.23 3.77
CA PRO A 149 28.17 -19.07 3.29
C PRO A 149 28.56 -19.79 1.99
N LEU A 150 27.91 -20.93 1.72
CA LEU A 150 28.10 -21.67 0.47
C LEU A 150 27.65 -20.84 -0.75
N SER A 151 26.57 -20.06 -0.59
CA SER A 151 26.10 -19.09 -1.56
C SER A 151 25.46 -17.90 -0.83
N TYR A 152 25.68 -16.70 -1.36
CA TYR A 152 25.13 -15.47 -0.81
C TYR A 152 23.74 -15.24 -1.39
N ASP A 153 22.75 -15.96 -0.88
CA ASP A 153 21.37 -15.87 -1.41
C ASP A 153 20.51 -14.85 -0.67
N PHE A 154 20.89 -14.44 0.55
CA PHE A 154 20.10 -13.49 1.36
C PHE A 154 20.71 -12.10 1.31
N TRP A 155 19.92 -11.12 0.84
CA TRP A 155 20.35 -9.74 0.66
C TRP A 155 19.39 -8.78 1.36
N ALA A 156 19.97 -7.88 2.14
CA ALA A 156 19.29 -6.69 2.64
C ALA A 156 19.33 -5.61 1.58
N VAL A 157 18.20 -4.96 1.32
CA VAL A 157 18.05 -3.98 0.24
C VAL A 157 17.45 -2.67 0.74
N GLY A 158 17.70 -1.60 0.00
CA GLY A 158 16.95 -0.35 0.13
C GLY A 158 17.44 0.73 -0.82
N GLU A 159 16.76 1.86 -0.80
CA GLU A 159 16.94 2.96 -1.75
C GLU A 159 17.64 4.15 -1.08
N ASP A 160 18.53 4.82 -1.82
CA ASP A 160 19.16 6.11 -1.49
C ASP A 160 19.84 6.18 -0.10
N CYS A 161 20.37 5.05 0.35
CA CYS A 161 21.03 4.89 1.67
C CYS A 161 22.49 4.44 1.59
N CYS A 162 23.09 4.51 0.41
CA CYS A 162 24.50 4.22 0.17
C CYS A 162 25.05 5.17 -0.92
N SER A 163 26.37 5.36 -0.94
CA SER A 163 27.04 6.16 -1.97
C SER A 163 26.97 5.55 -3.38
N GLY A 164 26.71 4.24 -3.45
CA GLY A 164 26.66 3.46 -4.69
C GLY A 164 28.02 3.10 -5.28
N SER A 165 29.13 3.59 -4.72
CA SER A 165 30.49 3.32 -5.21
C SER A 165 31.40 2.74 -4.14
N GLN A 166 31.08 2.95 -2.87
CA GLN A 166 31.78 2.40 -1.72
C GLN A 166 30.92 1.34 -1.02
N ALA A 167 31.55 0.57 -0.14
CA ALA A 167 30.88 -0.43 0.68
C ALA A 167 30.23 0.23 1.92
N ASP A 168 29.21 1.07 1.70
CA ASP A 168 28.60 1.94 2.71
C ASP A 168 27.08 1.78 2.80
N TYR A 169 26.60 0.64 3.30
CA TYR A 169 25.17 0.37 3.50
C TYR A 169 24.63 0.92 4.83
N HIS A 170 23.65 1.84 4.76
CA HIS A 170 23.04 2.49 5.94
C HIS A 170 21.50 2.38 5.98
N CYS A 171 20.91 1.39 5.29
CA CYS A 171 19.47 1.23 5.20
C CYS A 171 18.84 0.48 6.40
N GLY A 172 17.61 0.86 6.74
CA GLY A 172 16.82 0.17 7.76
C GLY A 172 17.50 0.15 9.12
N ALA A 173 17.41 -0.97 9.83
CA ALA A 173 18.00 -1.14 11.16
C ALA A 173 19.48 -1.59 11.13
N TYR A 174 20.29 -1.13 10.17
CA TYR A 174 21.65 -1.64 9.93
C TYR A 174 22.59 -1.58 11.15
N ASN A 175 22.46 -0.54 11.98
CA ASN A 175 23.30 -0.30 13.15
C ASN A 175 22.71 -0.88 14.46
N ASN A 176 21.56 -1.54 14.39
CA ASN A 176 20.92 -2.08 15.58
C ASN A 176 21.30 -3.56 15.75
N PRO A 177 21.99 -3.95 16.83
CA PRO A 177 22.38 -5.34 17.06
C PRO A 177 21.19 -6.27 17.35
N LEU A 178 20.03 -5.70 17.72
CA LEU A 178 18.78 -6.46 17.93
C LEU A 178 18.00 -6.68 16.63
N ALA A 179 18.49 -6.16 15.49
CA ALA A 179 17.84 -6.40 14.22
C ALA A 179 18.22 -7.78 13.69
N ASP A 180 17.27 -8.70 13.73
CA ASP A 180 17.35 -10.05 13.14
C ASP A 180 16.21 -10.32 12.16
N GLY A 181 15.36 -9.33 11.92
CA GLY A 181 14.16 -9.43 11.11
C GLY A 181 14.33 -8.93 9.69
N ALA A 182 13.66 -9.60 8.77
CA ALA A 182 13.65 -9.27 7.35
C ALA A 182 12.24 -9.38 6.78
N ILE A 183 11.84 -8.36 6.04
CA ILE A 183 10.56 -8.33 5.30
C ILE A 183 10.89 -8.44 3.82
N ARG A 184 10.27 -9.36 3.11
CA ARG A 184 10.53 -9.54 1.69
C ARG A 184 10.14 -8.30 0.88
N LEU A 185 11.01 -7.93 -0.06
CA LEU A 185 10.68 -6.94 -1.07
C LEU A 185 9.66 -7.53 -2.06
N MET A 186 8.49 -6.89 -2.14
CA MET A 186 7.42 -7.28 -3.06
C MET A 186 7.44 -6.51 -4.38
N ALA A 187 8.06 -5.33 -4.41
CA ALA A 187 8.12 -4.49 -5.61
C ALA A 187 8.87 -5.20 -6.74
N SER A 188 8.18 -5.51 -7.82
CA SER A 188 8.72 -6.29 -8.95
C SER A 188 9.65 -5.47 -9.84
N GLU A 189 9.38 -4.17 -9.99
CA GLU A 189 10.16 -3.26 -10.83
C GLU A 189 11.59 -3.08 -10.28
N ASP A 190 11.69 -2.77 -8.98
CA ASP A 190 12.96 -2.52 -8.30
C ASP A 190 13.82 -3.79 -8.18
N ARG A 191 13.19 -4.96 -8.17
CA ARG A 191 13.88 -6.25 -8.05
C ARG A 191 14.91 -6.46 -9.16
N SER A 192 14.62 -5.97 -10.36
CA SER A 192 15.54 -6.05 -11.50
C SER A 192 16.82 -5.24 -11.25
N PHE A 193 16.70 -4.05 -10.66
CA PHE A 193 17.82 -3.18 -10.33
C PHE A 193 18.64 -3.70 -9.16
N TYR A 194 18.00 -4.24 -8.11
CA TYR A 194 18.72 -4.92 -7.03
C TYR A 194 19.51 -6.13 -7.52
N ARG A 195 19.01 -6.85 -8.54
CA ARG A 195 19.75 -7.95 -9.16
C ARG A 195 21.01 -7.48 -9.89
N LEU A 196 20.97 -6.32 -10.55
CA LEU A 196 22.16 -5.73 -11.17
C LEU A 196 23.20 -5.35 -10.11
N ALA A 197 22.76 -4.79 -8.98
CA ALA A 197 23.65 -4.49 -7.85
C ALA A 197 24.30 -5.77 -7.27
N VAL A 198 23.54 -6.87 -7.15
CA VAL A 198 24.10 -8.16 -6.73
C VAL A 198 25.13 -8.68 -7.74
N GLN A 199 24.86 -8.60 -9.04
CA GLN A 199 25.82 -9.03 -10.08
C GLN A 199 27.12 -8.23 -10.02
N GLN A 200 27.04 -6.93 -9.72
CA GLN A 200 28.23 -6.11 -9.49
C GLN A 200 28.99 -6.54 -8.24
N ALA A 201 28.29 -6.89 -7.16
CA ALA A 201 28.90 -7.41 -5.94
C ALA A 201 29.59 -8.76 -6.17
N GLU A 202 28.96 -9.66 -6.93
CA GLU A 202 29.53 -10.97 -7.32
C GLU A 202 30.85 -10.81 -8.07
N ALA A 203 30.89 -9.89 -9.05
CA ALA A 203 32.10 -9.60 -9.82
C ALA A 203 33.19 -8.92 -8.97
N THR A 204 32.81 -8.00 -8.08
CA THR A 204 33.77 -7.20 -7.29
C THR A 204 34.41 -8.02 -6.17
N TYR A 205 33.62 -8.83 -5.46
CA TYR A 205 34.05 -9.56 -4.28
C TYR A 205 34.30 -11.05 -4.54
N ASN A 206 34.18 -11.50 -5.80
CA ASN A 206 34.32 -12.90 -6.21
C ASN A 206 33.43 -13.85 -5.37
N ILE A 207 32.19 -13.42 -5.12
CA ILE A 207 31.16 -14.19 -4.42
C ILE A 207 30.11 -14.68 -5.42
N LYS A 208 29.32 -15.70 -5.04
CA LYS A 208 28.23 -16.25 -5.87
C LYS A 208 26.90 -16.29 -5.12
N ALA A 209 25.86 -15.79 -5.76
CA ALA A 209 24.47 -15.77 -5.34
C ALA A 209 23.64 -16.56 -6.36
N ALA A 210 23.35 -17.83 -6.07
CA ALA A 210 22.62 -18.69 -7.00
C ALA A 210 21.16 -18.22 -7.17
N HIS A 211 20.49 -17.91 -6.05
CA HIS A 211 19.09 -17.51 -6.00
C HIS A 211 18.91 -16.33 -5.03
N PRO A 212 19.27 -15.10 -5.44
CA PRO A 212 19.18 -13.94 -4.57
C PRO A 212 17.72 -13.61 -4.20
N LEU A 213 17.48 -13.58 -2.90
CA LEU A 213 16.26 -13.10 -2.25
C LEU A 213 16.55 -11.74 -1.60
N PHE A 214 15.60 -10.82 -1.74
CA PHE A 214 15.74 -9.43 -1.31
C PHE A 214 14.80 -9.12 -0.14
N PHE A 215 15.36 -8.53 0.90
CA PHE A 215 14.66 -8.22 2.13
C PHE A 215 14.95 -6.80 2.60
N THR A 216 13.96 -6.13 3.17
CA THR A 216 14.15 -4.91 3.96
C THR A 216 14.50 -5.30 5.40
N TRP A 217 15.62 -4.80 5.90
CA TRP A 217 16.15 -5.11 7.23
C TRP A 217 15.41 -4.34 8.33
N SER A 218 14.82 -5.05 9.29
CA SER A 218 13.98 -4.48 10.35
C SER A 218 14.21 -5.18 11.69
N VAL A 219 13.99 -4.47 12.80
CA VAL A 219 14.09 -5.05 14.16
C VAL A 219 12.94 -6.00 14.45
N GLN A 220 11.72 -5.60 14.11
CA GLN A 220 10.50 -6.35 14.42
C GLN A 220 9.57 -6.35 13.21
N PRO A 221 9.70 -7.34 12.30
CA PRO A 221 8.97 -7.33 11.04
C PRO A 221 7.46 -7.49 11.25
N SER A 222 7.05 -8.29 12.25
CA SER A 222 5.64 -8.47 12.62
C SER A 222 4.99 -7.16 13.09
N ALA A 223 5.72 -6.34 13.84
CA ALA A 223 5.25 -5.03 14.29
C ALA A 223 5.11 -4.04 13.12
N THR A 224 6.09 -4.02 12.20
CA THR A 224 6.01 -3.19 10.98
C THR A 224 4.80 -3.54 10.13
N ILE A 225 4.55 -4.84 9.91
CA ILE A 225 3.42 -5.31 9.10
C ILE A 225 2.09 -4.96 9.76
N LYS A 226 1.95 -5.17 11.07
CA LYS A 226 0.77 -4.77 11.83
C LYS A 226 0.58 -3.23 11.82
N GLY A 227 1.67 -2.47 11.75
CA GLY A 227 1.64 -1.02 11.57
C GLY A 227 0.93 -0.59 10.28
N TRP A 228 1.12 -1.29 9.17
CA TRP A 228 0.43 -0.99 7.92
C TRP A 228 -1.07 -1.26 7.99
N GLU A 229 -1.48 -2.37 8.61
CA GLU A 229 -2.90 -2.68 8.83
C GLU A 229 -3.58 -1.62 9.69
N THR A 230 -2.98 -1.29 10.84
CA THR A 230 -3.53 -0.29 11.77
C THR A 230 -3.58 1.10 11.15
N THR A 231 -2.59 1.47 10.33
CA THR A 231 -2.59 2.74 9.58
C THR A 231 -3.70 2.77 8.53
N ALA A 232 -3.90 1.68 7.78
CA ALA A 232 -4.96 1.58 6.78
C ALA A 232 -6.36 1.71 7.41
N GLN A 233 -6.57 1.02 8.55
CA GLN A 233 -7.82 1.12 9.32
C GLN A 233 -8.00 2.51 9.94
N GLY A 234 -6.92 3.12 10.45
CA GLY A 234 -6.92 4.47 10.99
C GLY A 234 -7.30 5.51 9.95
N GLN A 235 -6.70 5.47 8.76
CA GLN A 235 -7.05 6.35 7.64
C GLN A 235 -8.51 6.18 7.24
N TYR A 236 -9.01 4.93 7.20
CA TYR A 236 -10.42 4.67 6.92
C TYR A 236 -11.36 5.39 7.90
N VAL A 237 -11.11 5.28 9.20
CA VAL A 237 -11.91 5.92 10.25
C VAL A 237 -11.81 7.45 10.18
N VAL A 238 -10.60 8.00 10.01
CA VAL A 238 -10.39 9.46 9.94
C VAL A 238 -11.11 10.06 8.73
N CYS A 239 -10.98 9.47 7.55
CA CYS A 239 -11.67 9.92 6.34
C CYS A 239 -13.20 9.75 6.46
N MET A 240 -13.69 8.67 7.09
CA MET A 240 -15.12 8.50 7.38
C MET A 240 -15.66 9.63 8.27
N MET A 241 -14.98 9.95 9.38
CA MET A 241 -15.40 11.02 10.28
C MET A 241 -15.32 12.40 9.61
N SER A 242 -14.26 12.64 8.84
CA SER A 242 -14.06 13.89 8.09
C SER A 242 -15.17 14.10 7.05
N PHE A 243 -15.52 13.03 6.32
CA PHE A 243 -16.61 13.06 5.35
C PHE A 243 -17.98 13.29 6.03
N LEU A 244 -18.21 12.70 7.21
CA LEU A 244 -19.44 12.93 7.97
C LEU A 244 -19.60 14.39 8.37
N VAL A 245 -18.56 15.02 8.92
CA VAL A 245 -18.57 16.44 9.29
C VAL A 245 -18.81 17.32 8.08
N PHE A 246 -18.12 17.03 6.97
CA PHE A 246 -18.31 17.75 5.71
C PHE A 246 -19.75 17.61 5.18
N GLN A 247 -20.34 16.42 5.24
CA GLN A 247 -21.71 16.18 4.79
C GLN A 247 -22.73 16.91 5.67
N ILE A 248 -22.55 16.95 6.99
CA ILE A 248 -23.41 17.72 7.91
C ILE A 248 -23.34 19.20 7.57
N PHE A 249 -22.13 19.73 7.31
CA PHE A 249 -21.94 21.12 6.89
C PHE A 249 -22.67 21.42 5.56
N LEU A 250 -22.53 20.56 4.55
CA LEU A 250 -23.23 20.74 3.27
C LEU A 250 -24.74 20.71 3.42
N VAL A 251 -25.27 19.79 4.24
CA VAL A 251 -26.71 19.71 4.51
C VAL A 251 -27.20 20.96 5.24
N ALA A 252 -26.47 21.45 6.24
CA ALA A 252 -26.82 22.68 6.96
C ALA A 252 -26.79 23.92 6.04
N LEU A 253 -25.81 24.00 5.14
CA LEU A 253 -25.75 25.08 4.16
C LEU A 253 -26.91 25.00 3.17
N ALA A 254 -27.21 23.81 2.66
CA ALA A 254 -28.33 23.58 1.75
C ALA A 254 -29.67 23.93 2.39
N THR A 255 -29.91 23.56 3.66
CA THR A 255 -31.15 23.92 4.36
C THR A 255 -31.30 25.42 4.56
N VAL A 256 -30.23 26.15 4.88
CA VAL A 256 -30.25 27.62 4.99
C VAL A 256 -30.49 28.30 3.64
N VAL A 257 -29.92 27.77 2.56
CA VAL A 257 -30.13 28.31 1.21
C VAL A 257 -31.57 28.07 0.76
N PHE A 258 -32.07 26.85 0.93
CA PHE A 258 -33.44 26.50 0.52
C PHE A 258 -34.51 27.19 1.38
N SER A 259 -34.24 27.45 2.66
CA SER A 259 -35.18 28.21 3.51
C SER A 259 -35.31 29.68 3.08
N LYS A 260 -34.27 30.27 2.48
CA LYS A 260 -34.31 31.64 1.94
C LYS A 260 -34.95 31.71 0.55
N ILE A 261 -34.79 30.67 -0.26
CA ILE A 261 -35.39 30.62 -1.61
C ILE A 261 -36.90 30.39 -1.54
N GLY A 262 -37.38 29.59 -0.58
CA GLY A 262 -38.81 29.30 -0.40
C GLY A 262 -39.68 30.43 0.17
N TYR A 263 -39.14 31.65 0.32
CA TYR A 263 -39.86 32.82 0.86
C TYR A 263 -40.26 33.86 -0.20
N TYR A 264 -40.17 33.54 -1.49
CA TYR A 264 -40.64 34.38 -2.61
C TYR A 264 -41.73 33.69 -3.44
#